data_AF-A0A8S3GDP5-F1
#
_entry.id   AF-A0A8S3GDP5-F1
#
_cell.length_a   1.000
_cell.length_b   1.000
_cell.length_c   1.000
_cell.angle_alpha   90.00
_cell.angle_beta   90.00
_cell.angle_gamma   90.00
#
_symmetry.space_group_name_H-M   'P 1'
#
loop_
_entity.id
_entity.type
_entity.pdbx_description
1 polymer ?
#
loop_
_entity_poly.entity_id
_entity_poly.type
_entity_poly.pdbx_seq_one_letter_code
_entity_poly.pdbx_strand_id
1 'polypeptide(L)'
;MEIQQKISDQFTELFSVPIPSNLQQRALYEKHLLQSIRYSLNENNLILRRTADNMNTFYLGNLQEFETKAYDYLSKSDAYKVLLNKDTDNGGLQWQIELKQMVESMNLLLESLKNHKAVNIDLSNRLLVDASKVKLPYLYFLPDVSKVT
;
A
#
# COMPACT_ATOMS: atom_id res chain seq x y z
N MET A 1 -27.66 6.17 -30.95
CA MET A 1 -27.09 7.46 -30.51
C MET A 1 -28.02 8.19 -29.53
N GLU A 2 -29.35 8.13 -29.73
CA GLU A 2 -30.36 8.77 -28.85
C GLU A 2 -30.38 8.27 -27.39
N ILE A 3 -30.11 6.98 -27.15
CA ILE A 3 -30.09 6.41 -25.80
C ILE A 3 -28.91 6.97 -24.98
N GLN A 4 -27.76 7.19 -25.61
CA GLN A 4 -26.58 7.76 -24.94
C GLN A 4 -26.80 9.23 -24.56
N GLN A 5 -27.49 10.00 -25.41
CA GLN A 5 -27.89 11.36 -25.08
C GLN A 5 -28.91 11.38 -23.93
N LYS A 6 -29.94 10.53 -23.97
CA LYS A 6 -30.90 10.42 -22.85
C LYS A 6 -30.26 10.05 -21.52
N ILE A 7 -29.29 9.12 -21.53
CA ILE A 7 -28.54 8.74 -20.32
C ILE A 7 -27.70 9.92 -19.83
N SER A 8 -27.04 10.64 -20.74
CA SER A 8 -26.26 11.83 -20.42
C SER A 8 -27.15 12.92 -19.81
N ASP A 9 -28.32 13.17 -20.39
CA ASP A 9 -29.27 14.20 -19.96
C ASP A 9 -29.88 13.86 -18.60
N GLN A 10 -30.24 12.60 -18.37
CA GLN A 10 -30.72 12.14 -17.05
C GLN A 10 -29.62 12.18 -15.99
N PHE A 11 -28.37 11.88 -16.38
CA PHE A 11 -27.23 11.98 -15.48
C PHE A 11 -27.01 13.44 -15.09
N THR A 12 -26.93 14.37 -16.04
CA THR A 12 -26.79 15.79 -15.72
C THR A 12 -27.97 16.30 -14.87
N GLU A 13 -29.20 15.91 -15.17
CA GLU A 13 -30.39 16.32 -14.40
C GLU A 13 -30.35 15.82 -12.94
N LEU A 14 -29.98 14.56 -12.71
CA LEU A 14 -29.82 13.97 -11.37
C LEU A 14 -28.71 14.64 -10.55
N PHE A 15 -27.60 15.00 -11.21
CA PHE A 15 -26.47 15.68 -10.56
C PHE A 15 -26.60 17.22 -10.54
N SER A 16 -27.64 17.78 -11.17
CA SER A 16 -27.99 19.20 -11.11
C SER A 16 -28.75 19.57 -9.83
N VAL A 17 -29.32 18.57 -9.14
CA VAL A 17 -30.03 18.80 -7.88
C VAL A 17 -29.01 19.22 -6.82
N PRO A 18 -29.14 20.43 -6.25
CA PRO A 18 -28.22 20.88 -5.23
C PRO A 18 -28.35 19.99 -3.99
N ILE A 19 -27.22 19.60 -3.43
CA ILE A 19 -27.17 18.77 -2.21
C ILE A 19 -27.92 19.53 -1.11
N PRO A 20 -28.86 18.87 -0.39
CA PRO A 20 -29.55 19.46 0.74
C PRO A 20 -28.57 20.13 1.72
N SER A 21 -28.88 21.36 2.14
CA SER A 21 -28.04 22.16 3.03
C SER A 21 -27.64 21.41 4.31
N ASN A 22 -28.55 20.60 4.86
CA ASN A 22 -28.30 19.75 6.03
C ASN A 22 -27.17 18.73 5.80
N LEU A 23 -27.12 18.11 4.62
CA LEU A 23 -26.07 17.16 4.27
C LEU A 23 -24.73 17.87 4.05
N GLN A 24 -24.77 19.06 3.44
CA GLN A 24 -23.57 19.87 3.25
C GLN A 24 -22.99 20.35 4.59
N GLN A 25 -23.83 20.83 5.51
CA GLN A 25 -23.42 21.23 6.86
C GLN A 25 -22.85 20.06 7.65
N ARG A 26 -23.50 18.88 7.57
CA ARG A 26 -22.99 17.66 8.20
C ARG A 26 -21.63 17.26 7.63
N ALA A 27 -21.45 17.29 6.32
CA ALA A 27 -20.17 16.97 5.69
C ALA A 27 -19.06 17.95 6.09
N LEU A 28 -19.36 19.25 6.20
CA LEU A 28 -18.42 20.26 6.69
C LEU A 28 -18.05 20.01 8.15
N TYR A 29 -19.02 19.69 9.00
CA TYR A 29 -18.79 19.35 10.40
C TYR A 29 -17.89 18.12 10.54
N GLU A 30 -18.21 17.02 9.83
CA GLU A 30 -17.42 15.79 9.85
C GLU A 30 -15.99 16.04 9.33
N LYS A 31 -15.83 16.87 8.30
CA LYS A 31 -14.51 17.29 7.80
C LYS A 31 -13.72 18.03 8.87
N HIS A 32 -14.31 19.00 9.56
CA HIS A 32 -13.65 19.75 10.62
C HIS A 32 -13.27 18.85 11.80
N LEU A 33 -14.15 17.91 12.18
CA LEU A 33 -13.88 16.93 13.22
C LEU A 33 -12.69 16.03 12.85
N LEU A 34 -12.64 15.54 11.62
CA LEU A 34 -11.51 14.73 11.15
C LEU A 34 -10.20 15.54 11.14
N GLN A 35 -10.26 16.81 10.78
CA GLN A 35 -9.09 17.70 10.82
C GLN A 35 -8.60 17.94 12.25
N SER A 36 -9.50 18.17 13.22
CA SER A 36 -9.12 18.37 14.62
C SER A 36 -8.52 17.11 15.23
N ILE A 37 -9.08 15.93 14.92
CA ILE A 37 -8.51 14.64 15.33
C ILE A 37 -7.11 14.47 14.76
N ARG A 38 -6.91 14.71 13.46
CA ARG A 38 -5.58 14.63 12.82
C ARG A 38 -4.58 15.60 13.44
N TYR A 39 -5.01 16.83 13.73
CA TYR A 39 -4.16 17.83 14.37
C TYR A 39 -3.73 17.37 15.76
N SER A 40 -4.67 16.89 16.58
CA SER A 40 -4.39 16.38 17.92
C SER A 40 -3.48 15.13 17.90
N LEU A 41 -3.70 14.22 16.95
CA LEU A 41 -2.81 13.06 16.76
C LEU A 41 -1.38 13.50 16.41
N ASN A 42 -1.23 14.47 15.50
CA ASN A 42 0.08 14.98 15.12
C ASN A 42 0.79 15.72 16.26
N GLU A 43 0.10 16.59 17.01
CA GLU A 43 0.72 17.31 18.13
C GLU A 43 1.21 16.35 19.23
N ASN A 44 0.48 15.27 19.47
CA ASN A 44 0.84 14.28 20.49
C ASN A 44 1.72 13.14 19.96
N ASN A 45 2.18 13.21 18.70
CA ASN A 45 2.94 12.13 18.02
C ASN A 45 2.24 10.76 18.11
N LEU A 46 0.92 10.75 18.04
CA LEU A 46 0.09 9.56 18.09
C LEU A 46 -0.30 9.12 16.68
N ILE A 47 -0.43 7.81 16.50
CA ILE A 47 -0.98 7.21 15.29
C ILE A 47 -2.24 6.42 15.61
N LEU A 48 -3.21 6.54 14.71
CA LEU A 48 -4.37 5.66 14.66
C LEU A 48 -4.29 4.82 13.39
N ARG A 49 -4.08 3.51 13.53
CA ARG A 49 -3.99 2.58 12.40
C ARG A 49 -4.80 1.34 12.67
N ARG A 50 -5.42 0.79 11.62
CA ARG A 50 -6.07 -0.52 11.72
C ARG A 50 -5.03 -1.62 11.95
N THR A 51 -5.33 -2.61 12.76
CA THR A 51 -4.49 -3.80 12.95
C THR A 51 -4.76 -4.85 11.86
N ALA A 52 -3.86 -5.83 11.71
CA ALA A 52 -3.98 -6.86 10.67
C ALA A 52 -5.10 -7.89 10.93
N ASP A 53 -5.87 -7.70 11.99
CA ASP A 53 -6.84 -8.66 12.48
C ASP A 53 -8.19 -8.55 11.76
N ASN A 54 -8.91 -9.67 11.75
CA ASN A 54 -10.25 -9.75 11.17
C ASN A 54 -11.30 -8.97 11.99
N MET A 55 -10.95 -8.49 13.18
CA MET A 55 -11.87 -7.86 14.13
C MET A 55 -12.02 -6.34 13.93
N ASN A 56 -11.41 -5.76 12.90
CA ASN A 56 -11.38 -4.30 12.67
C ASN A 56 -10.82 -3.53 13.88
N THR A 57 -9.82 -4.07 14.58
CA THR A 57 -9.25 -3.39 15.74
C THR A 57 -8.38 -2.22 15.26
N PHE A 58 -8.28 -1.17 16.09
CA PHE A 58 -7.47 0.00 15.81
C PHE A 58 -6.38 0.14 16.87
N TYR A 59 -5.14 0.22 16.42
CA TYR A 59 -4.00 0.63 17.23
C TYR A 59 -4.01 2.15 17.36
N LEU A 60 -4.08 2.63 18.62
CA LEU A 60 -3.85 4.01 19.00
C LEU A 60 -2.65 4.05 19.94
N GLY A 61 -1.55 4.68 19.51
CA GLY A 61 -0.33 4.74 20.32
C GLY A 61 0.70 5.68 19.73
N ASN A 62 1.87 5.76 20.37
CA ASN A 62 2.97 6.62 19.90
C ASN A 62 3.54 6.10 18.57
N LEU A 63 3.81 7.03 17.64
CA LEU A 63 4.44 6.74 16.34
C LEU A 63 5.78 6.03 16.50
N GLN A 64 6.64 6.51 17.41
CA GLN A 64 8.00 6.00 17.57
C GLN A 64 8.01 4.56 18.13
N GLU A 65 7.12 4.28 19.07
CA GLU A 65 6.96 2.93 19.63
C GLU A 65 6.46 1.96 18.56
N PHE A 66 5.52 2.41 17.72
CA PHE A 66 5.04 1.63 16.59
C PHE A 66 6.14 1.32 15.58
N GLU A 67 6.93 2.32 15.18
CA GLU A 67 8.02 2.13 14.22
C GLU A 67 9.06 1.16 14.76
N THR A 68 9.36 1.25 16.07
CA THR A 68 10.29 0.32 16.74
C THR A 68 9.76 -1.12 16.68
N LYS A 69 8.48 -1.35 17.01
CA LYS A 69 7.87 -2.68 16.95
C LYS A 69 7.79 -3.22 15.53
N ALA A 70 7.45 -2.37 14.56
CA ALA A 70 7.42 -2.75 13.16
C ALA A 70 8.82 -3.14 12.65
N TYR A 71 9.85 -2.38 13.03
CA TYR A 71 11.23 -2.69 12.69
C TYR A 71 11.71 -4.00 13.32
N ASP A 72 11.41 -4.23 14.60
CA ASP A 72 11.74 -5.48 15.29
C ASP A 72 11.09 -6.70 14.61
N TYR A 73 9.80 -6.60 14.26
CA TYR A 73 9.10 -7.64 13.51
C TYR A 73 9.76 -7.93 12.15
N LEU A 74 10.13 -6.88 11.41
CA LEU A 74 10.80 -7.03 10.12
C LEU A 74 12.19 -7.63 10.25
N SER A 75 12.95 -7.24 11.27
CA SER A 75 14.30 -7.73 11.52
C SER A 75 14.35 -9.24 11.82
N LYS A 76 13.26 -9.77 12.40
CA LYS A 76 13.13 -11.19 12.78
C LYS A 76 12.60 -12.08 11.67
N SER A 77 12.15 -11.49 10.56
CA SER A 77 11.53 -12.23 9.46
C SER A 77 12.46 -12.34 8.26
N ASP A 78 12.93 -13.56 7.96
CA ASP A 78 13.71 -13.85 6.75
C ASP A 78 12.91 -13.68 5.45
N ALA A 79 11.59 -13.54 5.55
CA ALA A 79 10.71 -13.37 4.40
C ALA A 79 10.79 -11.98 3.77
N TYR A 80 11.36 -10.99 4.49
CA TYR A 80 11.42 -9.60 4.02
C TYR A 80 12.84 -9.07 4.08
N LYS A 81 13.32 -8.49 2.97
CA LYS A 81 14.52 -7.67 2.97
C LYS A 81 14.11 -6.21 3.03
N VAL A 82 14.35 -5.55 4.15
CA VAL A 82 14.07 -4.12 4.28
C VAL A 82 15.14 -3.33 3.54
N LEU A 83 14.75 -2.68 2.45
CA LEU A 83 15.58 -1.70 1.76
C LEU A 83 15.35 -0.34 2.42
N LEU A 84 16.01 -0.10 3.56
CA LEU A 84 16.00 1.23 4.17
C LEU A 84 16.88 2.15 3.31
N ASN A 85 16.30 3.24 2.83
CA ASN A 85 17.05 4.32 2.21
C ASN A 85 18.11 4.79 3.21
N LYS A 86 19.39 4.61 2.88
CA LYS A 86 20.42 5.46 3.47
C LYS A 86 20.19 6.84 2.91
N ASP A 87 19.90 7.79 3.80
CA ASP A 87 19.70 9.21 3.52
C ASP A 87 20.52 9.70 2.33
N THR A 88 19.86 9.86 1.19
CA THR A 88 20.34 10.61 0.03
C THR A 88 19.15 10.90 -0.85
N ASP A 89 19.06 12.10 -1.41
CA ASP A 89 18.00 12.59 -2.30
C ASP A 89 17.74 11.69 -3.54
N ASN A 90 18.58 10.67 -3.76
CA ASN A 90 18.51 9.69 -4.85
C ASN A 90 18.12 8.27 -4.41
N GLY A 91 17.76 8.05 -3.13
CA GLY A 91 17.44 6.71 -2.60
C GLY A 91 16.36 5.98 -3.41
N GLY A 92 15.43 6.74 -4.00
CA GLY A 92 14.38 6.24 -4.90
C GLY A 92 14.86 5.51 -6.15
N LEU A 93 15.99 5.92 -6.73
CA LEU A 93 16.55 5.29 -7.94
C LEU A 93 17.39 4.06 -7.60
N GLN A 94 18.10 4.09 -6.46
CA GLN A 94 19.02 3.03 -6.08
C GLN A 94 18.28 1.69 -5.87
N TRP A 95 17.15 1.69 -5.16
CA TRP A 95 16.39 0.46 -4.94
C TRP A 95 15.74 -0.08 -6.22
N GLN A 96 15.35 0.80 -7.16
CA GLN A 96 14.80 0.37 -8.44
C GLN A 96 15.84 -0.40 -9.26
N ILE A 97 17.09 0.09 -9.23
CA ILE A 97 18.22 -0.58 -9.89
C ILE A 97 18.49 -1.94 -9.22
N GLU A 98 18.52 -2.00 -7.89
CA GLU A 98 18.75 -3.25 -7.16
C GLU A 98 17.65 -4.29 -7.40
N LEU A 99 16.37 -3.88 -7.41
CA LEU A 99 15.25 -4.77 -7.74
C LEU A 99 15.35 -5.27 -9.18
N LYS A 100 15.69 -4.39 -10.12
CA LYS A 100 15.85 -4.78 -11.53
C LYS A 100 16.93 -5.84 -11.68
N GLN A 101 18.08 -5.66 -11.02
CA GLN A 101 19.17 -6.63 -11.02
C GLN A 101 18.76 -7.97 -10.40
N MET A 102 17.99 -7.97 -9.31
CA MET A 102 17.47 -9.22 -8.72
C MET A 102 16.52 -9.95 -9.68
N VAL A 103 15.59 -9.23 -10.32
CA VAL A 103 14.64 -9.80 -11.28
C VAL A 103 15.38 -10.38 -12.49
N GLU A 104 16.36 -9.66 -13.03
CA GLU A 104 17.19 -10.15 -14.14
C GLU A 104 17.96 -11.42 -13.73
N SER A 105 18.53 -11.45 -12.53
CA SER A 105 19.22 -12.64 -12.00
C SER A 105 18.28 -13.84 -11.84
N MET A 106 17.06 -13.62 -11.36
CA MET A 106 16.03 -14.67 -11.25
C MET A 106 15.60 -15.20 -12.63
N ASN A 107 15.42 -14.31 -13.61
CA ASN A 107 15.08 -14.70 -14.97
C ASN A 107 16.20 -15.51 -15.63
N LEU A 108 17.47 -15.14 -15.43
CA LEU A 108 18.63 -15.91 -15.91
C LEU A 108 18.69 -17.31 -15.28
N LEU A 109 18.41 -17.42 -13.98
CA LEU A 109 18.32 -18.72 -13.31
C LEU A 109 17.17 -19.57 -13.85
N LEU A 110 16.00 -18.96 -14.09
CA LEU A 110 14.85 -19.64 -14.70
C LEU A 110 15.16 -20.12 -16.13
N GLU A 111 15.86 -19.32 -16.93
CA GLU A 111 16.31 -19.72 -18.27
C GLU A 111 17.32 -20.87 -18.21
N SER A 112 18.28 -20.82 -17.28
CA SER A 112 19.21 -21.93 -17.06
C SER A 112 18.47 -23.22 -16.70
N LEU A 113 17.52 -23.17 -15.76
CA LEU A 113 16.70 -24.32 -15.36
C LEU A 113 15.83 -24.86 -16.51
N LYS A 114 15.30 -23.97 -17.36
CA LYS A 114 14.58 -24.34 -18.58
C LYS A 114 15.49 -25.05 -19.56
N ASN A 115 16.70 -24.54 -19.80
CA ASN A 115 17.69 -25.14 -20.69
C ASN A 115 18.16 -26.51 -20.21
N HIS A 116 18.25 -26.71 -18.89
CA HIS A 116 18.54 -28.00 -18.27
C HIS A 116 17.33 -28.94 -18.15
N LYS A 117 16.16 -28.55 -18.67
CA LYS A 117 14.88 -29.30 -18.56
C LYS A 117 14.47 -29.63 -17.11
N ALA A 118 14.99 -28.89 -16.13
CA ALA A 118 14.63 -29.04 -14.72
C ALA A 118 13.25 -28.44 -14.42
N VAL A 119 12.74 -27.57 -15.29
CA VAL A 119 11.46 -26.86 -15.14
C VAL A 119 10.69 -26.94 -16.46
N ASN A 120 9.38 -27.17 -16.38
CA ASN A 120 8.49 -27.16 -17.55
C ASN A 120 8.46 -25.75 -18.19
N ILE A 121 8.46 -25.68 -19.52
CA ILE A 121 8.38 -24.46 -20.32
C ILE A 121 7.17 -23.59 -19.90
N ASP A 122 6.01 -24.19 -19.66
CA ASP A 122 4.81 -23.45 -19.24
C ASP A 122 4.98 -22.83 -17.85
N LEU A 123 5.64 -23.54 -16.94
CA LEU A 123 5.94 -23.06 -15.60
C LEU A 123 6.98 -21.93 -15.65
N SER A 124 8.03 -22.09 -16.48
CA SER A 124 9.06 -21.07 -16.70
C SER A 124 8.48 -19.78 -17.28
N ASN A 125 7.59 -19.88 -18.28
CA ASN A 125 6.94 -18.71 -18.88
C ASN A 125 6.01 -17.98 -17.89
N ARG A 126 5.39 -18.70 -16.94
CA ARG A 126 4.54 -18.10 -15.89
C ARG A 126 5.35 -17.42 -14.78
N LEU A 127 6.55 -17.90 -14.51
CA LEU A 127 7.44 -17.40 -13.45
C LEU A 127 8.34 -16.25 -13.91
N LEU A 128 8.47 -16.05 -15.22
CA LEU A 128 9.19 -14.92 -15.81
C LEU A 128 8.59 -13.59 -15.35
N VAL A 129 9.42 -12.74 -14.75
CA VAL A 129 8.99 -11.43 -14.24
C VAL A 129 9.50 -10.33 -15.16
N ASP A 130 8.58 -9.49 -15.64
CA ASP A 130 8.91 -8.31 -16.42
C ASP A 130 9.38 -7.18 -15.50
N ALA A 131 10.69 -6.96 -15.46
CA ALA A 131 11.33 -5.97 -14.59
C ALA A 131 10.82 -4.53 -14.83
N SER A 132 10.31 -4.21 -16.03
CA SER A 132 9.74 -2.88 -16.33
C SER A 132 8.38 -2.64 -15.66
N LYS A 133 7.68 -3.73 -15.30
CA LYS A 133 6.36 -3.69 -14.66
C LYS A 133 6.44 -3.90 -13.15
N VAL A 134 7.60 -4.25 -12.61
CA VAL A 134 7.81 -4.40 -11.17
C VAL A 134 7.74 -3.03 -10.52
N LYS A 135 6.65 -2.78 -9.81
CA LYS A 135 6.48 -1.63 -8.93
C LYS A 135 6.41 -2.13 -7.50
N LEU A 136 7.03 -1.40 -6.58
CA LEU A 136 6.89 -1.72 -5.17
C LEU A 136 5.41 -1.51 -4.78
N PRO A 137 4.70 -2.52 -4.25
CA PRO A 137 3.44 -2.26 -3.58
C PRO A 137 3.71 -1.35 -2.38
N TYR A 138 2.86 -0.36 -2.16
CA TYR A 138 2.85 0.37 -0.89
C TYR A 138 2.46 -0.62 0.21
N LEU A 139 3.46 -1.22 0.86
CA LEU A 139 3.22 -2.21 1.89
C LEU A 139 2.94 -1.48 3.21
N TYR A 140 1.66 -1.45 3.59
CA TYR A 140 1.26 -0.98 4.90
C TYR A 140 1.36 -2.14 5.88
N PHE A 141 2.42 -2.18 6.68
CA PHE A 141 2.48 -3.12 7.80
C PHE A 141 1.44 -2.70 8.85
N LEU A 142 0.52 -3.61 9.12
CA LEU A 142 -0.41 -3.49 10.23
C LEU A 142 0.18 -4.29 11.39
N PRO A 143 0.28 -3.73 12.60
CA PRO A 143 0.89 -4.42 13.73
C PRO A 143 -0.02 -5.60 14.07
N ASP A 144 0.58 -6.77 14.23
CA ASP A 144 -0.12 -7.95 14.72
C ASP A 144 -0.12 -7.90 16.25
N VAL A 145 -1.32 -7.85 16.84
CA VAL A 145 -1.52 -7.84 18.29
C VAL A 145 -1.61 -9.26 18.87
N SER A 146 -1.55 -10.30 18.05
CA SER A 146 -1.78 -11.68 18.47
C SER A 146 -0.62 -12.36 19.24
N LYS A 147 0.43 -11.62 19.62
CA LYS A 147 1.44 -12.09 20.59
C LYS A 147 1.86 -10.99 21.57
N VAL A 148 1.00 -10.70 22.53
CA VAL A 148 1.42 -10.20 23.85
C VAL A 148 0.89 -11.17 24.89
N THR A 149 1.70 -12.19 25.18
CA THR A 149 1.64 -13.00 26.41
C THR A 149 2.99 -12.90 27.08
#